data_AF-A0A8T2WL67-F1
#
_entry.id   AF-A0A8T2WL67-F1
#
_cell.length_a   1.000
_cell.length_b   1.000
_cell.length_c   1.000
_cell.angle_alpha   90.00
_cell.angle_beta   90.00
_cell.angle_gamma   90.00
#
_symmetry.space_group_name_H-M   'P 1'
#
loop_
_entity.id
_entity.type
_entity.pdbx_description
1 polymer ?
#
loop_
_entity_poly.entity_id
_entity_poly.type
_entity_poly.pdbx_seq_one_letter_code
_entity_poly.pdbx_strand_id
1 'polypeptide(L)'
;MDSKVSSLLFIAILCLISSTSTAFNITKILAQYPEFVSFNDLLTQSGLAKEMSSRETITVLALDNSSIGGLNGRPLDIAKRILSAHVILDYYDQIKLSKLKKASTIVTTLYQASGAADDRQGFLNISRTAEGIKFGSAVKGAPLVASLVKPVYAQPYNISVLQVSEPIEAPGIENMAPPPPPAAVPKKAPAPTAKSPSKAPAPSKVEPSTPTESPTEGPVAADGPVADVPTASPLADAPMADETTAEAASSQMHAGGAVVVIGLLACMMGF
;
A
#
# COMPACT_ATOMS: atom_id res chain seq x y z
N MET A 1 -36.62 32.60 -6.62
CA MET A 1 -36.32 31.17 -6.37
C MET A 1 -36.10 31.00 -4.89
N ASP A 2 -36.98 30.25 -4.24
CA ASP A 2 -36.99 30.06 -2.80
C ASP A 2 -35.77 29.27 -2.31
N SER A 3 -35.14 29.73 -1.23
CA SER A 3 -33.98 29.05 -0.62
C SER A 3 -34.27 27.60 -0.24
N LYS A 4 -35.54 27.27 0.04
CA LYS A 4 -36.02 25.90 0.27
C LYS A 4 -35.85 25.01 -0.96
N VAL A 5 -36.19 25.51 -2.16
CA VAL A 5 -36.06 24.77 -3.43
C VAL A 5 -34.59 24.61 -3.80
N SER A 6 -33.78 25.66 -3.60
CA SER A 6 -32.32 25.59 -3.79
C SER A 6 -31.66 24.56 -2.86
N SER A 7 -32.06 24.54 -1.58
CA SER A 7 -31.59 23.55 -0.60
C SER A 7 -32.04 22.12 -0.94
N LEU A 8 -33.28 21.93 -1.40
CA LEU A 8 -33.76 20.63 -1.86
C LEU A 8 -32.96 20.11 -3.06
N LEU A 9 -32.64 20.99 -4.01
CA LEU A 9 -31.81 20.66 -5.18
C LEU A 9 -30.40 20.25 -4.75
N PHE A 10 -29.78 20.97 -3.82
CA PHE A 10 -28.46 20.63 -3.27
C PHE A 10 -28.45 19.28 -2.54
N ILE A 11 -29.49 18.98 -1.75
CA ILE A 11 -29.63 17.70 -1.06
C ILE A 11 -29.87 16.56 -2.07
N ALA A 12 -30.69 16.77 -3.09
CA ALA A 12 -30.90 15.79 -4.16
C ALA A 12 -29.59 15.48 -4.91
N ILE A 13 -28.81 16.52 -5.26
CA ILE A 13 -27.49 16.35 -5.89
C ILE A 13 -26.55 15.56 -4.96
N LEU A 14 -26.52 15.87 -3.65
CA LEU A 14 -25.73 15.12 -2.66
C LEU A 14 -26.13 13.63 -2.57
N CYS A 15 -27.43 13.31 -2.70
CA CYS A 15 -27.89 11.92 -2.78
C CYS A 15 -27.44 11.23 -4.07
N LEU A 16 -27.37 11.92 -5.22
CA LEU A 16 -26.89 11.34 -6.47
C LEU A 16 -25.37 11.03 -6.48
N ILE A 17 -24.57 11.66 -5.61
CA ILE A 17 -23.14 11.32 -5.40
C ILE A 17 -22.91 10.25 -4.32
N SER A 18 -23.97 9.60 -3.83
CA SER A 18 -23.82 8.48 -2.89
C SER A 18 -23.33 7.22 -3.63
N SER A 19 -22.01 7.05 -3.71
CA SER A 19 -21.35 5.90 -4.37
C SER A 19 -21.99 4.56 -3.98
N THR A 20 -22.42 3.79 -4.98
CA THR A 20 -22.89 2.42 -4.78
C THR A 20 -21.72 1.51 -4.44
N SER A 21 -21.37 1.46 -3.15
CA SER A 21 -20.32 0.59 -2.61
C SER A 21 -20.58 -0.86 -3.03
N THR A 22 -19.79 -1.33 -4.00
CA THR A 22 -19.88 -2.70 -4.50
C THR A 22 -19.21 -3.60 -3.49
N ALA A 23 -19.99 -4.06 -2.51
CA ALA A 23 -19.49 -4.89 -1.42
C ALA A 23 -19.03 -6.25 -1.96
N PHE A 24 -17.71 -6.40 -2.19
CA PHE A 24 -17.16 -7.63 -2.73
C PHE A 24 -17.46 -8.80 -1.80
N ASN A 25 -18.02 -9.88 -2.35
CA ASN A 25 -18.22 -11.10 -1.60
C ASN A 25 -17.07 -12.08 -1.92
N ILE A 26 -15.87 -11.74 -1.45
CA ILE A 26 -14.64 -12.51 -1.72
C ILE A 26 -14.79 -13.96 -1.27
N THR A 27 -15.53 -14.22 -0.18
CA THR A 27 -15.73 -15.58 0.31
C THR A 27 -16.60 -16.42 -0.61
N LYS A 28 -17.58 -15.84 -1.31
CA LYS A 28 -18.31 -16.49 -2.43
C LYS A 28 -17.48 -16.66 -3.70
N ILE A 29 -16.47 -15.83 -3.94
CA ILE A 29 -15.53 -16.02 -5.05
C ILE A 29 -14.62 -17.22 -4.72
N LEU A 30 -13.97 -17.21 -3.55
CA LEU A 30 -13.08 -18.28 -3.10
C LEU A 30 -13.79 -19.62 -2.90
N ALA A 31 -15.07 -19.64 -2.49
CA ALA A 31 -15.85 -20.88 -2.32
C ALA A 31 -16.10 -21.66 -3.62
N GLN A 32 -15.76 -21.10 -4.80
CA GLN A 32 -15.80 -21.83 -6.07
C GLN A 32 -14.53 -22.65 -6.33
N TYR A 33 -13.51 -22.52 -5.49
CA TYR A 33 -12.17 -23.06 -5.65
C TYR A 33 -11.78 -23.91 -4.43
N PRO A 34 -11.90 -25.25 -4.48
CA PRO A 34 -11.60 -26.13 -3.36
C PRO A 34 -10.17 -25.98 -2.82
N GLU A 35 -9.21 -25.51 -3.63
CA GLU A 35 -7.83 -25.26 -3.21
C GLU A 35 -7.66 -24.08 -2.24
N PHE A 36 -8.67 -23.22 -2.05
CA PHE A 36 -8.60 -22.04 -1.17
C PHE A 36 -9.52 -22.10 0.07
N VAL A 37 -10.07 -23.27 0.41
CA VAL A 37 -11.01 -23.44 1.54
C VAL A 37 -10.40 -22.96 2.86
N SER A 38 -9.21 -23.41 3.23
CA SER A 38 -8.56 -23.03 4.51
C SER A 38 -8.23 -21.54 4.59
N PHE A 39 -7.93 -20.90 3.45
CA PHE A 39 -7.75 -19.44 3.35
C PHE A 39 -9.08 -18.71 3.55
N ASN A 40 -10.15 -19.18 2.91
CA ASN A 40 -11.50 -18.64 3.01
C ASN A 40 -12.07 -18.72 4.44
N ASP A 41 -11.82 -19.84 5.13
CA ASP A 41 -12.18 -20.04 6.53
C ASP A 41 -11.44 -19.05 7.44
N LEU A 42 -10.12 -18.89 7.30
CA LEU A 42 -9.36 -17.93 8.11
C LEU A 42 -9.74 -16.46 7.82
N LEU A 43 -10.03 -16.09 6.58
CA LEU A 43 -10.59 -14.77 6.24
C LEU A 43 -11.94 -14.53 6.95
N THR A 44 -12.76 -15.58 7.09
CA THR A 44 -14.07 -15.51 7.72
C THR A 44 -13.96 -15.44 9.25
N GLN A 45 -13.17 -16.34 9.86
CA GLN A 45 -12.97 -16.42 11.32
C GLN A 45 -12.31 -15.16 11.90
N SER A 46 -11.32 -14.59 11.21
CA SER A 46 -10.68 -13.32 11.60
C SER A 46 -11.57 -12.07 11.37
N GLY A 47 -12.73 -12.24 10.73
CA GLY A 47 -13.60 -11.16 10.28
C GLY A 47 -13.00 -10.31 9.14
N LEU A 48 -11.81 -10.64 8.64
CA LEU A 48 -11.12 -9.87 7.60
C LEU A 48 -11.93 -9.84 6.29
N ALA A 49 -12.67 -10.92 5.99
CA ALA A 49 -13.62 -10.98 4.88
C ALA A 49 -14.58 -9.77 4.85
N LYS A 50 -15.14 -9.37 6.00
CA LYS A 50 -16.05 -8.21 6.10
C LYS A 50 -15.33 -6.88 5.82
N GLU A 51 -14.09 -6.77 6.25
CA GLU A 51 -13.26 -5.58 6.09
C GLU A 51 -12.73 -5.42 4.66
N MET A 52 -12.54 -6.53 3.95
CA MET A 52 -12.30 -6.58 2.51
C MET A 52 -13.58 -6.23 1.72
N SER A 53 -14.75 -6.72 2.17
CA SER A 53 -16.06 -6.38 1.58
C SER A 53 -16.44 -4.90 1.69
N SER A 54 -15.77 -4.09 2.51
CA SER A 54 -16.00 -2.64 2.63
C SER A 54 -15.03 -1.77 1.83
N ARG A 55 -14.34 -2.34 0.83
CA ARG A 55 -13.38 -1.62 -0.04
C ARG A 55 -13.92 -1.57 -1.48
N GLU A 56 -13.71 -0.45 -2.16
CA GLU A 56 -14.14 -0.26 -3.57
C GLU A 56 -13.19 -0.90 -4.59
N THR A 57 -11.92 -1.14 -4.19
CA THR A 57 -10.90 -1.76 -5.03
C THR A 57 -9.88 -2.52 -4.18
N ILE A 58 -9.63 -3.79 -4.50
CA ILE A 58 -8.61 -4.62 -3.83
C ILE A 58 -7.94 -5.65 -4.75
N THR A 59 -6.75 -6.10 -4.36
CA THR A 59 -6.15 -7.36 -4.86
C THR A 59 -5.91 -8.29 -3.68
N VAL A 60 -6.32 -9.55 -3.83
CA VAL A 60 -6.18 -10.60 -2.81
C VAL A 60 -5.10 -11.58 -3.25
N LEU A 61 -4.02 -11.68 -2.47
CA LEU A 61 -2.99 -12.70 -2.64
C LEU A 61 -3.43 -13.96 -1.88
N ALA A 62 -4.05 -14.90 -2.60
CA ALA A 62 -4.60 -16.12 -2.04
C ALA A 62 -3.52 -17.19 -1.82
N LEU A 63 -3.53 -17.81 -0.64
CA LEU A 63 -2.71 -18.96 -0.30
C LEU A 63 -3.56 -20.22 -0.50
N ASP A 64 -3.05 -21.22 -1.24
CA ASP A 64 -3.75 -22.50 -1.31
C ASP A 64 -3.60 -23.31 -0.01
N ASN A 65 -4.40 -24.37 0.13
CA ASN A 65 -4.42 -25.23 1.31
C ASN A 65 -3.05 -25.88 1.66
N SER A 66 -2.10 -25.92 0.70
CA SER A 66 -0.72 -26.37 0.91
C SER A 66 0.17 -25.21 1.39
N SER A 67 0.10 -24.07 0.70
CA SER A 67 0.87 -22.86 1.03
C SER A 67 0.51 -22.24 2.39
N ILE A 68 -0.72 -22.41 2.86
CA ILE A 68 -1.20 -21.75 4.09
C ILE A 68 -0.68 -22.40 5.39
N GLY A 69 0.05 -23.51 5.31
CA GLY A 69 0.49 -24.30 6.48
C GLY A 69 1.17 -23.48 7.59
N GLY A 70 1.96 -22.46 7.24
CA GLY A 70 2.64 -21.57 8.20
C GLY A 70 1.73 -20.67 9.05
N LEU A 71 0.42 -20.58 8.74
CA LEU A 71 -0.56 -19.85 9.54
C LEU A 71 -1.32 -20.75 10.52
N ASN A 72 -1.30 -22.07 10.32
CA ASN A 72 -2.06 -23.01 11.14
C ASN A 72 -1.47 -23.08 12.57
N GLY A 73 -2.34 -22.95 13.57
CA GLY A 73 -1.94 -22.93 14.99
C GLY A 73 -1.37 -21.60 15.49
N ARG A 74 -1.17 -20.59 14.64
CA ARG A 74 -0.87 -19.22 15.10
C ARG A 74 -2.10 -18.59 15.79
N PRO A 75 -1.92 -17.66 16.75
CA PRO A 75 -3.03 -16.90 17.32
C PRO A 75 -3.82 -16.15 16.23
N LEU A 76 -5.15 -16.11 16.33
CA LEU A 76 -6.03 -15.58 15.28
C LEU A 76 -5.73 -14.11 14.94
N ASP A 77 -5.34 -13.29 15.92
CA ASP A 77 -4.93 -11.91 15.71
C ASP A 77 -3.64 -11.78 14.88
N ILE A 78 -2.67 -12.69 15.06
CA ILE A 78 -1.43 -12.71 14.26
C ILE A 78 -1.72 -13.23 12.86
N ALA A 79 -2.51 -14.30 12.73
CA ALA A 79 -3.00 -14.77 11.44
C ALA A 79 -3.76 -13.66 10.68
N LYS A 80 -4.61 -12.89 11.37
CA LYS A 80 -5.31 -11.73 10.78
C LYS A 80 -4.37 -10.66 10.25
N ARG A 81 -3.30 -10.31 10.98
CA ARG A 81 -2.29 -9.33 10.53
C ARG A 81 -1.61 -9.81 9.25
N ILE A 82 -1.12 -11.05 9.26
CA ILE A 82 -0.47 -11.65 8.08
C ILE A 82 -1.44 -11.68 6.89
N LEU A 83 -2.68 -12.14 7.07
CA LEU A 83 -3.69 -12.17 6.00
C LEU A 83 -4.08 -10.76 5.51
N SER A 84 -4.09 -9.74 6.38
CA SER A 84 -4.34 -8.36 5.95
C SER A 84 -3.17 -7.74 5.18
N ALA A 85 -1.94 -8.26 5.32
CA ALA A 85 -0.83 -7.93 4.45
C ALA A 85 -0.95 -8.58 3.04
N HIS A 86 -1.79 -9.61 2.89
CA HIS A 86 -2.09 -10.23 1.59
C HIS A 86 -3.19 -9.50 0.80
N VAL A 87 -3.80 -8.45 1.37
CA VAL A 87 -4.85 -7.66 0.72
C VAL A 87 -4.29 -6.28 0.34
N ILE A 88 -4.03 -6.06 -0.95
CA ILE A 88 -3.54 -4.79 -1.50
C ILE A 88 -4.73 -3.87 -1.78
N LEU A 89 -4.59 -2.57 -1.52
CA LEU A 89 -5.64 -1.55 -1.66
C LEU A 89 -5.67 -0.85 -3.05
N ASP A 90 -5.26 -1.57 -4.09
CA ASP A 90 -5.26 -1.17 -5.50
C ASP A 90 -5.41 -2.46 -6.35
N TYR A 91 -5.96 -2.33 -7.56
CA TYR A 91 -6.23 -3.44 -8.47
C TYR A 91 -4.96 -3.85 -9.21
N TYR A 92 -4.55 -5.11 -9.09
CA TYR A 92 -3.43 -5.73 -9.79
C TYR A 92 -3.83 -7.11 -10.29
N ASP A 93 -3.97 -7.26 -11.60
CA ASP A 93 -3.99 -8.56 -12.26
C ASP A 93 -2.60 -8.93 -12.79
N GLN A 94 -2.47 -10.17 -13.29
CA GLN A 94 -1.25 -10.66 -13.92
C GLN A 94 -0.75 -9.74 -15.05
N ILE A 95 -1.65 -9.06 -15.78
CA ILE A 95 -1.29 -8.21 -16.92
C ILE A 95 -0.72 -6.86 -16.46
N LYS A 96 -1.33 -6.20 -15.45
CA LYS A 96 -0.80 -4.97 -14.82
C LYS A 96 0.55 -5.25 -14.15
N LEU A 97 0.71 -6.41 -13.52
CA LEU A 97 1.96 -6.86 -12.90
C LEU A 97 3.06 -7.15 -13.93
N SER A 98 2.77 -7.89 -15.00
CA SER A 98 3.70 -8.10 -16.11
C SER A 98 4.09 -6.80 -16.81
N LYS A 99 3.24 -5.74 -16.75
CA LYS A 99 3.45 -4.43 -17.38
C LYS A 99 3.87 -3.30 -16.41
N LEU A 100 4.37 -3.62 -15.20
CA LEU A 100 4.92 -2.60 -14.28
C LEU A 100 6.00 -1.74 -14.96
N LYS A 101 5.91 -0.41 -14.81
CA LYS A 101 6.86 0.56 -15.42
C LYS A 101 8.26 0.53 -14.80
N LYS A 102 8.35 0.15 -13.52
CA LYS A 102 9.60 -0.12 -12.79
C LYS A 102 9.74 -1.62 -12.55
N ALA A 103 10.95 -2.10 -12.26
CA ALA A 103 11.16 -3.50 -11.88
C ALA A 103 10.51 -3.84 -10.52
N SER A 104 10.45 -2.88 -9.59
CA SER A 104 9.79 -3.00 -8.28
C SER A 104 8.80 -1.85 -8.08
N THR A 105 7.72 -2.12 -7.35
CA THR A 105 6.79 -1.13 -6.79
C THR A 105 6.44 -1.49 -5.35
N ILE A 106 6.14 -0.49 -4.53
CA ILE A 106 5.68 -0.69 -3.15
C ILE A 106 4.23 -0.24 -3.07
N VAL A 107 3.38 -1.06 -2.47
CA VAL A 107 1.92 -0.85 -2.38
C VAL A 107 1.44 -0.92 -0.93
N THR A 108 0.34 -0.22 -0.64
CA THR A 108 -0.32 -0.21 0.66
C THR A 108 -1.24 -1.43 0.79
N THR A 109 -1.15 -2.14 1.91
CA THR A 109 -2.05 -3.27 2.22
C THR A 109 -3.12 -2.87 3.25
N LEU A 110 -4.11 -3.75 3.42
CA LEU A 110 -5.13 -3.62 4.46
C LEU A 110 -4.51 -3.64 5.86
N TYR A 111 -3.35 -4.30 6.07
CA TYR A 111 -2.64 -4.26 7.34
C TYR A 111 -2.20 -2.82 7.69
N GLN A 112 -1.66 -2.06 6.74
CA GLN A 112 -1.33 -0.63 6.97
C GLN A 112 -2.58 0.20 7.27
N ALA A 113 -3.66 -0.02 6.51
CA ALA A 113 -4.91 0.73 6.67
C ALA A 113 -5.72 0.35 7.93
N SER A 114 -5.36 -0.73 8.62
CA SER A 114 -5.91 -1.08 9.94
C SER A 114 -5.26 -0.26 11.08
N GLY A 115 -4.14 0.41 10.83
CA GLY A 115 -3.40 1.18 11.84
C GLY A 115 -2.68 0.33 12.90
N ALA A 116 -2.55 -0.98 12.68
CA ALA A 116 -1.91 -1.94 13.61
C ALA A 116 -0.52 -2.44 13.11
N ALA A 117 0.06 -1.73 12.15
CA ALA A 117 1.35 -2.05 11.53
C ALA A 117 2.38 -0.96 11.83
N ASP A 118 3.54 -1.36 12.35
CA ASP A 118 4.63 -0.42 12.66
C ASP A 118 5.43 -0.06 11.39
N ASP A 119 5.78 1.21 11.25
CA ASP A 119 6.54 1.81 10.14
C ASP A 119 6.16 1.33 8.72
N ARG A 120 6.78 0.23 8.27
CA ARG A 120 6.67 -0.32 6.92
C ARG A 120 6.06 -1.72 6.86
N GLN A 121 5.67 -2.31 8.00
CA GLN A 121 5.18 -3.68 8.07
C GLN A 121 3.94 -3.92 7.20
N GLY A 122 3.03 -2.94 7.10
CA GLY A 122 1.82 -3.02 6.28
C GLY A 122 2.03 -2.64 4.81
N PHE A 123 3.26 -2.41 4.35
CA PHE A 123 3.56 -2.18 2.95
C PHE A 123 4.16 -3.43 2.30
N LEU A 124 3.72 -3.71 1.07
CA LEU A 124 4.16 -4.86 0.28
C LEU A 124 5.05 -4.39 -0.88
N ASN A 125 6.19 -5.05 -1.08
CA ASN A 125 7.01 -4.91 -2.28
C ASN A 125 6.55 -5.94 -3.31
N ILE A 126 6.25 -5.48 -4.53
CA ILE A 126 5.97 -6.34 -5.69
C ILE A 126 7.06 -6.08 -6.73
N SER A 127 7.75 -7.14 -7.15
CA SER A 127 8.89 -7.05 -8.07
C SER A 127 8.80 -8.06 -9.21
N ARG A 128 9.10 -7.61 -10.43
CA ARG A 128 9.28 -8.45 -11.61
C ARG A 128 10.75 -8.82 -11.73
N THR A 129 11.03 -10.10 -11.55
CA THR A 129 12.36 -10.73 -11.58
C THR A 129 12.51 -11.60 -12.83
N ALA A 130 13.68 -12.21 -13.03
CA ALA A 130 13.88 -13.21 -14.09
C ALA A 130 13.00 -14.47 -13.89
N GLU A 131 12.65 -14.81 -12.64
CA GLU A 131 11.79 -15.92 -12.25
C GLU A 131 10.29 -15.59 -12.39
N GLY A 132 9.93 -14.35 -12.75
CA GLY A 132 8.56 -13.86 -12.79
C GLY A 132 8.24 -12.84 -11.69
N ILE A 133 6.96 -12.71 -11.35
CA ILE A 133 6.49 -11.75 -10.34
C ILE A 133 6.65 -12.35 -8.93
N LYS A 134 7.39 -11.66 -8.06
CA LYS A 134 7.60 -12.03 -6.66
C LYS A 134 7.11 -10.91 -5.72
N PHE A 135 6.73 -11.30 -4.52
CA PHE A 135 6.15 -10.45 -3.49
C PHE A 135 6.90 -10.63 -2.17
N GLY A 136 6.95 -9.59 -1.35
CA GLY A 136 7.57 -9.62 -0.02
C GLY A 136 7.21 -8.38 0.80
N SER A 137 7.59 -8.37 2.08
CA SER A 137 7.42 -7.15 2.90
C SER A 137 8.28 -6.00 2.37
N ALA A 138 7.80 -4.76 2.49
CA ALA A 138 8.56 -3.56 2.16
C ALA A 138 9.39 -3.00 3.35
N VAL A 139 9.50 -3.76 4.44
CA VAL A 139 10.48 -3.51 5.51
C VAL A 139 11.90 -3.63 4.94
N LYS A 140 12.81 -2.76 5.38
CA LYS A 140 14.19 -2.67 4.84
C LYS A 140 14.93 -4.00 5.06
N GLY A 141 15.38 -4.62 3.96
CA GLY A 141 16.12 -5.89 3.99
C GLY A 141 15.24 -7.15 4.02
N ALA A 142 13.92 -7.03 4.00
CA ALA A 142 13.03 -8.18 3.90
C ALA A 142 13.12 -8.86 2.50
N PRO A 143 13.12 -10.20 2.41
CA PRO A 143 13.18 -10.92 1.15
C PRO A 143 11.84 -10.96 0.39
N LEU A 144 11.92 -11.24 -0.91
CA LEU A 144 10.78 -11.52 -1.80
C LEU A 144 10.47 -13.03 -1.78
N VAL A 145 9.78 -13.48 -0.73
CA VAL A 145 9.50 -14.91 -0.47
C VAL A 145 8.51 -15.51 -1.47
N ALA A 146 7.35 -14.86 -1.65
CA ALA A 146 6.24 -15.46 -2.38
C ALA A 146 6.31 -15.16 -3.88
N SER A 147 5.94 -16.14 -4.71
CA SER A 147 5.90 -16.02 -6.17
C SER A 147 4.47 -16.09 -6.69
N LEU A 148 4.17 -15.39 -7.78
CA LEU A 148 2.86 -15.45 -8.46
C LEU A 148 2.70 -16.83 -9.14
N VAL A 149 1.71 -17.61 -8.70
CA VAL A 149 1.44 -18.95 -9.24
C VAL A 149 0.47 -18.86 -10.44
N LYS A 150 -0.74 -18.36 -10.21
CA LYS A 150 -1.78 -18.17 -11.24
C LYS A 150 -2.73 -17.02 -10.89
N PRO A 151 -3.35 -16.34 -11.88
CA PRO A 151 -4.59 -15.63 -11.62
C PRO A 151 -5.70 -16.65 -11.26
N VAL A 152 -6.56 -16.29 -10.32
CA VAL A 152 -7.70 -17.11 -9.88
C VAL A 152 -9.01 -16.47 -10.31
N TYR A 153 -9.17 -15.16 -10.08
CA TYR A 153 -10.34 -14.39 -10.47
C TYR A 153 -9.95 -12.96 -10.81
N ALA A 154 -10.61 -12.33 -11.77
CA ALA A 154 -10.43 -10.91 -12.08
C ALA A 154 -11.74 -10.27 -12.55
N GLN A 155 -12.15 -9.22 -11.87
CA GLN A 155 -13.12 -8.23 -12.34
C GLN A 155 -12.37 -6.90 -12.51
N PRO A 156 -12.04 -6.48 -13.74
CA PRO A 156 -11.20 -5.31 -14.01
C PRO A 156 -11.60 -4.07 -13.23
N TYR A 157 -10.60 -3.32 -12.75
CA TYR A 157 -10.72 -2.12 -11.92
C TYR A 157 -11.36 -2.30 -10.53
N ASN A 158 -11.93 -3.48 -10.23
CA ASN A 158 -12.62 -3.74 -8.96
C ASN A 158 -11.86 -4.71 -8.06
N ILE A 159 -11.74 -5.97 -8.48
CA ILE A 159 -11.16 -7.03 -7.64
C ILE A 159 -10.35 -8.01 -8.47
N SER A 160 -9.16 -8.33 -7.98
CA SER A 160 -8.32 -9.41 -8.51
C SER A 160 -7.98 -10.38 -7.38
N VAL A 161 -7.97 -11.67 -7.68
CA VAL A 161 -7.50 -12.75 -6.80
C VAL A 161 -6.37 -13.46 -7.52
N LEU A 162 -5.19 -13.46 -6.91
CA LEU A 162 -3.97 -14.04 -7.45
C LEU A 162 -3.46 -15.08 -6.46
N GLN A 163 -3.16 -16.29 -6.92
CA GLN A 163 -2.50 -17.28 -6.07
C GLN A 163 -1.03 -16.94 -5.88
N VAL A 164 -0.55 -16.99 -4.63
CA VAL A 164 0.86 -16.85 -4.28
C VAL A 164 1.39 -18.11 -3.58
N SER A 165 2.69 -18.37 -3.72
CA SER A 165 3.31 -19.63 -3.28
C SER A 165 3.48 -19.78 -1.76
N GLU A 166 3.63 -18.68 -1.02
CA GLU A 166 4.05 -18.67 0.38
C GLU A 166 3.40 -17.52 1.17
N PRO A 167 3.17 -17.67 2.50
CA PRO A 167 2.68 -16.59 3.34
C PRO A 167 3.71 -15.47 3.49
N ILE A 168 3.31 -14.24 3.20
CA ILE A 168 4.16 -13.05 3.32
C ILE A 168 4.05 -12.46 4.73
N GLU A 169 5.00 -12.81 5.59
CA GLU A 169 5.12 -12.24 6.94
C GLU A 169 6.04 -11.00 6.94
N ALA A 170 5.62 -9.94 7.63
CA ALA A 170 6.46 -8.76 7.81
C ALA A 170 7.37 -8.92 9.05
N PRO A 171 8.66 -8.53 9.01
CA PRO A 171 9.53 -8.59 10.17
C PRO A 171 8.92 -7.86 11.40
N GLY A 172 8.73 -8.60 12.49
CA GLY A 172 8.11 -8.10 13.72
C GLY A 172 6.58 -8.06 13.73
N ILE A 173 5.87 -8.65 12.76
CA ILE A 173 4.39 -8.70 12.72
C ILE A 173 3.75 -9.40 13.94
N GLU A 174 4.53 -10.24 14.62
CA GLU A 174 4.17 -10.90 15.88
C GLU A 174 4.18 -9.95 17.08
N ASN A 175 4.93 -8.85 17.03
CA ASN A 175 5.02 -7.88 18.12
C ASN A 175 3.68 -7.18 18.32
N MET A 176 3.23 -7.02 19.56
CA MET A 176 1.95 -6.37 19.83
C MET A 176 2.12 -4.84 19.82
N ALA A 177 2.10 -4.24 18.61
CA ALA A 177 1.87 -2.82 18.44
C ALA A 177 0.62 -2.39 19.26
N PRO A 178 0.69 -1.30 20.07
CA PRO A 178 -0.46 -0.81 20.81
C PRO A 178 -1.61 -0.48 19.84
N PRO A 179 -2.88 -0.78 20.18
CA PRO A 179 -4.00 -0.42 19.32
C PRO A 179 -4.01 1.10 19.12
N PRO A 180 -4.23 1.60 17.87
CA PRO A 180 -4.27 3.03 17.63
C PRO A 180 -5.38 3.67 18.48
N PRO A 181 -5.15 4.84 19.09
CA PRO A 181 -6.12 5.47 19.96
C PRO A 181 -7.42 5.75 19.19
N PRO A 182 -8.61 5.52 19.81
CA PRO A 182 -9.88 5.74 19.14
C PRO A 182 -9.97 7.15 18.54
N ALA A 183 -10.37 7.24 17.27
CA ALA A 183 -10.46 8.50 16.53
C ALA A 183 -11.22 9.54 17.35
N ALA A 184 -10.52 10.62 17.74
CA ALA A 184 -11.03 11.57 18.71
C ALA A 184 -12.28 12.27 18.18
N VAL A 185 -13.45 11.93 18.74
CA VAL A 185 -14.71 12.61 18.44
C VAL A 185 -14.53 14.12 18.66
N PRO A 186 -14.81 14.98 17.66
CA PRO A 186 -14.54 16.40 17.79
C PRO A 186 -15.40 16.98 18.92
N LYS A 187 -14.73 17.46 19.97
CA LYS A 187 -15.41 18.04 21.14
C LYS A 187 -16.28 19.20 20.68
N LYS A 188 -17.60 19.06 20.86
CA LYS A 188 -18.60 20.06 20.50
C LYS A 188 -18.20 21.42 21.10
N ALA A 189 -17.93 22.39 20.25
CA ALA A 189 -17.53 23.73 20.68
C ALA A 189 -18.61 24.35 21.59
N PRO A 190 -18.24 24.97 22.73
CA PRO A 190 -19.17 25.74 23.55
C PRO A 190 -19.80 26.86 22.73
N ALA A 191 -21.14 26.96 22.75
CA ALA A 191 -21.85 28.06 22.10
C ALA A 191 -21.65 29.37 22.90
N PRO A 192 -21.56 30.54 22.24
CA PRO A 192 -21.35 31.80 22.92
C PRO A 192 -22.62 32.29 23.64
N THR A 193 -22.52 32.55 24.94
CA THR A 193 -23.51 33.30 25.73
C THR A 193 -22.94 34.64 26.14
N ALA A 194 -23.70 35.72 25.93
CA ALA A 194 -23.20 37.09 26.04
C ALA A 194 -23.92 37.92 27.13
N LYS A 195 -23.29 39.06 27.45
CA LYS A 195 -23.77 40.25 28.20
C LYS A 195 -23.31 40.39 29.67
N SER A 196 -22.46 41.41 29.84
CA SER A 196 -22.22 42.25 31.04
C SER A 196 -23.50 43.03 31.44
N PRO A 197 -23.58 43.87 32.52
CA PRO A 197 -22.47 44.52 33.25
C PRO A 197 -22.60 44.66 34.79
N SER A 198 -21.52 45.15 35.44
CA SER A 198 -21.61 46.13 36.56
C SER A 198 -20.31 46.92 36.77
N LYS A 199 -20.40 48.03 37.51
CA LYS A 199 -19.61 49.28 37.42
C LYS A 199 -18.58 49.43 38.57
N ALA A 200 -17.48 50.16 38.32
CA ALA A 200 -16.42 50.52 39.29
C ALA A 200 -16.78 51.82 40.10
N PRO A 201 -15.99 52.37 41.07
CA PRO A 201 -14.54 52.72 40.98
C PRO A 201 -13.67 52.48 42.26
N ALA A 202 -12.39 52.93 42.22
CA ALA A 202 -11.36 52.88 43.29
C ALA A 202 -11.30 54.22 44.12
N PRO A 203 -10.23 54.63 44.92
CA PRO A 203 -8.78 54.66 44.59
C PRO A 203 -7.73 54.56 45.77
N SER A 204 -6.44 54.79 45.44
CA SER A 204 -5.28 55.17 46.32
C SER A 204 -4.63 54.08 47.19
N LYS A 205 -3.30 53.97 47.42
CA LYS A 205 -2.04 54.65 46.96
C LYS A 205 -0.84 53.68 47.31
N VAL A 206 0.47 53.82 47.03
CA VAL A 206 1.44 54.84 46.52
C VAL A 206 2.56 54.14 45.70
N GLU A 207 3.61 54.89 45.32
CA GLU A 207 4.91 54.49 44.69
C GLU A 207 6.08 54.75 45.70
N PRO A 208 7.40 54.79 45.34
CA PRO A 208 8.20 54.09 44.30
C PRO A 208 9.52 53.45 44.84
N SER A 209 10.26 52.70 44.02
CA SER A 209 11.75 52.58 44.06
C SER A 209 12.35 51.92 42.79
N THR A 210 13.47 52.44 42.28
CA THR A 210 14.37 51.93 41.21
C THR A 210 15.77 52.57 41.43
N PRO A 211 16.86 52.29 40.66
CA PRO A 211 17.15 51.27 39.63
C PRO A 211 18.48 50.49 39.96
N THR A 212 19.46 50.44 39.03
CA THR A 212 20.89 50.04 39.17
C THR A 212 21.18 48.52 39.12
N GLU A 213 22.06 47.98 38.25
CA GLU A 213 22.85 48.54 37.13
C GLU A 213 23.21 47.47 36.06
N SER A 214 23.86 47.89 34.96
CA SER A 214 24.49 47.04 33.92
C SER A 214 25.89 47.59 33.59
N PRO A 215 26.88 46.74 33.25
CA PRO A 215 27.41 46.74 31.87
C PRO A 215 27.48 45.31 31.26
N THR A 216 27.37 45.04 29.94
CA THR A 216 28.11 45.57 28.77
C THR A 216 29.58 45.06 28.78
N GLU A 217 30.16 44.41 27.76
CA GLU A 217 30.25 44.73 26.31
C GLU A 217 30.11 43.51 25.35
N GLY A 218 30.05 43.78 24.03
CA GLY A 218 30.30 42.85 22.89
C GLY A 218 31.32 43.50 21.91
N PRO A 219 31.31 43.30 20.57
CA PRO A 219 30.59 42.35 19.69
C PRO A 219 31.48 41.12 19.39
N VAL A 220 31.71 40.46 18.23
CA VAL A 220 31.45 40.51 16.75
C VAL A 220 31.28 39.06 16.24
N ALA A 221 30.64 38.66 15.12
CA ALA A 221 30.23 39.21 13.80
C ALA A 221 31.13 38.78 12.61
N ALA A 222 30.53 38.01 11.66
CA ALA A 222 31.09 37.48 10.39
C ALA A 222 32.26 36.44 10.55
N ASP A 223 32.55 35.53 9.61
CA ASP A 223 32.16 35.39 8.18
C ASP A 223 32.24 33.91 7.70
N GLY A 224 32.11 33.64 6.39
CA GLY A 224 32.35 32.35 5.73
C GLY A 224 31.79 32.31 4.29
N PRO A 225 32.09 31.29 3.45
CA PRO A 225 32.89 30.09 3.70
C PRO A 225 34.17 30.01 2.84
N VAL A 226 34.97 28.94 3.01
CA VAL A 226 36.00 28.54 2.03
C VAL A 226 35.83 27.05 1.70
N ALA A 227 35.87 26.72 0.42
CA ALA A 227 35.96 25.34 -0.07
C ALA A 227 37.41 25.07 -0.49
N ASP A 228 37.92 23.87 -0.20
CA ASP A 228 39.31 23.49 -0.50
C ASP A 228 39.37 22.32 -1.49
N VAL A 229 40.38 22.32 -2.36
CA VAL A 229 40.46 21.46 -3.56
C VAL A 229 41.91 21.11 -3.92
N PRO A 230 42.28 19.82 -4.00
CA PRO A 230 43.50 19.37 -4.65
C PRO A 230 43.25 18.50 -5.91
N THR A 231 43.16 19.21 -7.02
CA THR A 231 43.59 18.89 -8.41
C THR A 231 44.46 17.64 -8.69
N ALA A 232 44.03 16.83 -9.69
CA ALA A 232 44.81 16.04 -10.69
C ALA A 232 45.81 14.94 -10.21
N SER A 233 45.64 13.64 -10.55
CA SER A 233 45.98 12.94 -11.84
C SER A 233 47.30 12.14 -11.75
N PRO A 234 47.65 11.17 -12.65
CA PRO A 234 47.01 10.77 -13.92
C PRO A 234 46.76 9.25 -14.14
N LEU A 235 46.22 8.94 -15.33
CA LEU A 235 46.19 7.70 -16.16
C LEU A 235 46.69 6.33 -15.64
N ALA A 236 45.89 5.31 -15.97
CA ALA A 236 46.33 3.96 -16.39
C ALA A 236 45.36 3.42 -17.47
N ASP A 237 45.79 2.46 -18.30
CA ASP A 237 45.22 2.20 -19.63
C ASP A 237 43.95 1.33 -19.72
N ALA A 238 43.28 1.46 -20.88
CA ALA A 238 42.19 0.62 -21.37
C ALA A 238 42.74 -0.64 -22.11
N PRO A 239 41.92 -1.68 -22.39
CA PRO A 239 42.45 -3.02 -22.62
C PRO A 239 43.02 -3.26 -24.02
N MET A 240 44.00 -4.15 -24.07
CA MET A 240 44.54 -4.76 -25.29
C MET A 240 43.54 -5.77 -25.86
N ALA A 241 43.33 -5.75 -27.18
CA ALA A 241 42.58 -6.76 -27.89
C ALA A 241 43.51 -7.89 -28.38
N ASP A 242 42.97 -9.11 -28.44
CA ASP A 242 43.52 -10.22 -29.23
C ASP A 242 42.34 -11.04 -29.79
N GLU A 243 42.54 -11.73 -30.90
CA GLU A 243 41.46 -12.30 -31.71
C GLU A 243 41.65 -13.78 -32.09
N THR A 244 40.51 -14.46 -32.28
CA THR A 244 40.29 -15.63 -33.13
C THR A 244 40.64 -17.04 -32.61
N THR A 245 39.68 -17.95 -32.85
CA THR A 245 39.82 -19.40 -33.14
C THR A 245 39.69 -20.41 -31.98
N ALA A 246 38.47 -20.91 -31.78
CA ALA A 246 38.16 -22.35 -31.66
C ALA A 246 36.71 -22.59 -32.12
N GLU A 247 36.40 -23.80 -32.61
CA GLU A 247 35.14 -24.11 -33.30
C GLU A 247 34.33 -25.22 -32.60
N ALA A 248 33.09 -25.43 -33.08
CA ALA A 248 32.16 -26.53 -32.77
C ALA A 248 31.54 -26.55 -31.34
N ALA A 249 30.35 -27.12 -31.15
CA ALA A 249 29.48 -27.85 -32.07
C ALA A 249 28.02 -27.36 -32.05
N SER A 250 27.34 -27.48 -33.18
CA SER A 250 25.90 -27.25 -33.34
C SER A 250 25.18 -28.56 -33.70
N SER A 251 23.91 -28.70 -33.32
CA SER A 251 23.10 -29.86 -33.74
C SER A 251 21.60 -29.58 -33.73
N GLN A 252 20.98 -29.93 -34.87
CA GLN A 252 19.56 -30.16 -35.12
C GLN A 252 18.62 -28.91 -35.17
N MET A 253 17.62 -28.86 -36.08
CA MET A 253 17.32 -29.75 -37.21
C MET A 253 16.65 -29.00 -38.39
N HIS A 254 16.44 -29.71 -39.50
CA HIS A 254 15.97 -29.14 -40.76
C HIS A 254 14.46 -28.84 -40.81
N ALA A 255 14.06 -28.04 -41.80
CA ALA A 255 12.68 -27.62 -41.99
C ALA A 255 11.74 -28.74 -42.49
N GLY A 256 10.46 -28.63 -42.11
CA GLY A 256 9.33 -29.37 -42.68
C GLY A 256 8.05 -28.57 -42.42
N GLY A 257 7.34 -28.17 -43.47
CA GLY A 257 6.23 -27.21 -43.38
C GLY A 257 4.84 -27.82 -43.56
N ALA A 258 3.81 -27.10 -43.11
CA ALA A 258 2.43 -27.29 -43.51
C ALA A 258 1.69 -25.94 -43.47
N VAL A 259 0.88 -25.64 -44.49
CA VAL A 259 -0.03 -24.49 -44.50
C VAL A 259 -1.41 -24.96 -44.05
N VAL A 260 -1.99 -24.31 -43.05
CA VAL A 260 -3.43 -24.39 -42.74
C VAL A 260 -3.96 -22.98 -42.61
N VAL A 261 -4.80 -22.60 -43.57
CA VAL A 261 -5.72 -21.44 -43.50
C VAL A 261 -7.06 -21.95 -42.95
N ILE A 262 -7.98 -21.03 -42.62
CA ILE A 262 -9.31 -21.23 -42.00
C ILE A 262 -9.26 -21.06 -40.47
N GLY A 263 -10.07 -20.18 -39.86
CA GLY A 263 -11.07 -19.31 -40.50
C GLY A 263 -11.60 -18.17 -39.64
N LEU A 264 -12.23 -17.21 -40.34
CA LEU A 264 -12.95 -16.09 -39.76
C LEU A 264 -14.20 -16.61 -39.01
N LEU A 265 -14.41 -16.16 -37.78
CA LEU A 265 -15.64 -16.43 -37.04
C LEU A 265 -16.15 -15.11 -36.44
N ALA A 266 -17.21 -14.59 -37.04
CA ALA A 266 -17.81 -13.31 -36.67
C ALA A 266 -18.94 -13.51 -35.66
N CYS A 267 -18.88 -12.82 -34.52
CA CYS A 267 -20.02 -12.70 -33.60
C CYS A 267 -20.87 -11.49 -33.99
N MET A 268 -22.06 -11.74 -34.56
CA MET A 268 -23.11 -10.74 -34.70
C MET A 268 -24.32 -11.11 -33.84
N MET A 269 -24.85 -10.12 -33.12
CA MET A 269 -26.21 -10.02 -32.58
C MET A 269 -26.63 -11.02 -31.49
N GLY A 270 -27.42 -10.55 -30.51
CA GLY A 270 -27.90 -11.40 -29.41
C GLY A 270 -28.72 -10.73 -28.30
N PHE A 271 -29.45 -9.63 -28.61
CA PHE A 271 -30.42 -8.92 -27.76
C PHE A 271 -29.98 -8.57 -26.32
#